data_AF-A0A255R5E3-F1
#
_entry.id   AF-A0A255R5E3-F1
#
_cell.length_a   1.000
_cell.length_b   1.000
_cell.length_c   1.000
_cell.angle_alpha   90.00
_cell.angle_beta   90.00
_cell.angle_gamma   90.00
#
_symmetry.space_group_name_H-M   'P 1'
#
loop_
_entity.id
_entity.type
_entity.pdbx_description
1 polymer ?
#
loop_
_entity_poly.entity_id
_entity_poly.type
_entity_poly.pdbx_seq_one_letter_code
_entity_poly.pdbx_strand_id
1 'polypeptide(L)'
;MLPKGAEDVKFSPELYKRTVEYLTHNDPKMIYIYGDLDPWGASGVAGLPFTKNKTNLHVYVCKGGSHRTRILSFPEPTRQEIINLISGWLKE
;
A
#
# COMPACT_ATOMS: atom_id res chain seq x y z
N MET A 1 -24.11 9.07 -11.55
CA MET A 1 -25.24 8.12 -11.44
C MET A 1 -24.68 6.71 -11.35
N LEU A 2 -25.28 5.85 -10.53
CA LEU A 2 -24.93 4.43 -10.49
C LEU A 2 -25.49 3.70 -11.73
N PRO A 3 -24.89 2.57 -12.13
CA PRO A 3 -25.43 1.75 -13.22
C PRO A 3 -26.85 1.27 -12.94
N LYS A 4 -27.63 1.04 -14.01
CA LYS A 4 -28.98 0.46 -13.91
C LYS A 4 -28.93 -0.91 -13.22
N GLY A 5 -29.80 -1.14 -12.24
CA GLY A 5 -29.83 -2.34 -11.40
C GLY A 5 -28.94 -2.26 -10.14
N ALA A 6 -28.24 -1.15 -9.92
CA ALA A 6 -27.43 -0.90 -8.73
C ALA A 6 -27.93 0.32 -7.91
N GLU A 7 -29.16 0.79 -8.17
CA GLU A 7 -29.73 1.99 -7.56
C GLU A 7 -29.82 1.88 -6.03
N ASP A 8 -30.10 0.67 -5.53
CA ASP A 8 -30.22 0.38 -4.11
C ASP A 8 -28.89 -0.05 -3.45
N VAL A 9 -27.79 -0.13 -4.22
CA VAL A 9 -26.48 -0.50 -3.69
C VAL A 9 -25.96 0.64 -2.81
N LYS A 10 -25.84 0.37 -1.52
CA LYS A 10 -25.26 1.31 -0.55
C LYS A 10 -23.77 1.05 -0.39
N PHE A 11 -23.01 2.13 -0.29
CA PHE A 11 -21.60 2.04 0.09
C PHE A 11 -21.47 1.44 1.49
N SER A 12 -20.64 0.40 1.64
CA SER A 12 -20.25 -0.16 2.93
C SER A 12 -18.78 0.16 3.22
N PRO A 13 -18.46 0.93 4.29
CA PRO A 13 -17.08 1.18 4.70
C PRO A 13 -16.46 0.02 5.49
N GLU A 14 -17.18 -1.08 5.70
CA GLU A 14 -16.81 -2.13 6.65
C GLU A 14 -15.45 -2.77 6.32
N LEU A 15 -15.22 -3.13 5.05
CA LEU A 15 -13.95 -3.73 4.62
C LEU A 15 -12.76 -2.79 4.83
N TYR A 16 -12.93 -1.50 4.53
CA TYR A 16 -11.90 -0.49 4.76
C TYR A 16 -11.56 -0.39 6.25
N LYS A 17 -12.59 -0.29 7.11
CA LYS A 17 -12.41 -0.20 8.56
C LYS A 17 -11.69 -1.43 9.11
N ARG A 18 -12.12 -2.64 8.74
CA ARG A 18 -11.49 -3.90 9.14
C ARG A 18 -10.03 -3.98 8.71
N THR A 19 -9.72 -3.58 7.47
CA THR A 19 -8.35 -3.56 6.95
C THR A 19 -7.47 -2.58 7.71
N VAL A 20 -7.93 -1.33 7.90
CA VAL A 20 -7.17 -0.31 8.65
C VAL A 20 -6.98 -0.72 10.10
N GLU A 21 -8.00 -1.28 10.75
CA GLU A 21 -7.92 -1.79 12.12
C GLU A 21 -6.88 -2.91 12.24
N TYR A 22 -6.91 -3.90 11.34
CA TYR A 22 -5.91 -4.96 11.31
C TYR A 22 -4.49 -4.40 11.16
N LEU A 23 -4.25 -3.54 10.16
CA LEU A 23 -2.92 -2.95 9.91
C LEU A 23 -2.46 -2.00 11.02
N THR A 24 -3.39 -1.37 11.73
CA THR A 24 -3.08 -0.53 12.89
C THR A 24 -2.55 -1.38 14.04
N HIS A 25 -3.20 -2.51 14.34
CA HIS A 25 -2.87 -3.33 15.52
C HIS A 25 -1.86 -4.45 15.25
N ASN A 26 -1.55 -4.76 13.99
CA ASN A 26 -0.63 -5.84 13.59
C ASN A 26 0.53 -5.29 12.77
N ASP A 27 1.65 -6.00 12.73
CA ASP A 27 2.81 -5.64 11.93
C ASP A 27 3.20 -6.77 10.96
N PRO A 28 2.36 -7.01 9.92
CA PRO A 28 2.60 -8.08 8.96
C PRO A 28 3.78 -7.74 8.04
N LYS A 29 4.48 -8.76 7.55
CA LYS A 29 5.48 -8.65 6.47
C LYS A 29 4.78 -8.24 5.17
N MET A 30 4.69 -6.94 4.93
CA MET A 30 3.99 -6.35 3.78
C MET A 30 4.77 -5.17 3.21
N ILE A 31 4.82 -5.09 1.90
CA ILE A 31 5.43 -3.97 1.17
C ILE A 31 4.36 -3.34 0.29
N TYR A 32 4.12 -2.05 0.51
CA TYR A 32 3.25 -1.24 -0.34
C TYR A 32 4.09 -0.39 -1.28
N ILE A 33 3.74 -0.40 -2.56
CA ILE A 33 4.39 0.38 -3.61
C ILE A 33 3.35 1.27 -4.27
N TYR A 34 3.59 2.57 -4.26
CA TYR A 34 2.72 3.57 -4.86
C TYR A 34 3.48 4.43 -5.86
N GLY A 35 2.80 4.82 -6.94
CA GLY A 35 3.19 5.98 -7.74
C GLY A 35 2.58 7.25 -7.16
N ASP A 36 3.36 8.31 -7.04
CA ASP A 36 2.90 9.63 -6.53
C ASP A 36 1.77 10.26 -7.36
N LEU A 37 1.72 9.95 -8.66
CA LEU A 37 0.68 10.41 -9.59
C LEU A 37 -0.42 9.35 -9.81
N ASP A 38 -0.41 8.25 -9.07
CA ASP A 38 -1.43 7.21 -9.20
C ASP A 38 -2.69 7.54 -8.38
N PRO A 39 -3.85 7.82 -9.01
CA PRO A 39 -5.08 8.11 -8.28
C PRO A 39 -5.54 6.96 -7.38
N TRP A 40 -5.14 5.70 -7.68
CA TRP A 40 -5.48 4.56 -6.84
C TRP A 40 -4.82 4.62 -5.45
N GLY A 41 -3.72 5.37 -5.32
CA GLY A 41 -3.04 5.62 -4.05
C GLY A 41 -3.92 6.33 -3.01
N ALA A 42 -4.96 7.05 -3.43
CA ALA A 42 -5.89 7.74 -2.52
C ALA A 42 -6.64 6.79 -1.57
N SER A 43 -6.86 5.54 -1.99
CA SER A 43 -7.49 4.50 -1.16
C SER A 43 -6.48 3.65 -0.38
N GLY A 44 -5.18 3.91 -0.56
CA GLY A 44 -4.09 3.17 0.04
C GLY A 44 -3.79 3.58 1.48
N VAL A 45 -2.63 3.11 1.96
CA VAL A 45 -2.17 3.33 3.35
C VAL A 45 -1.03 4.35 3.45
N ALA A 46 -0.56 4.89 2.33
CA ALA A 46 0.52 5.86 2.31
C ALA A 46 0.15 7.11 3.13
N GLY A 47 1.04 7.50 4.04
CA GLY A 47 0.85 8.67 4.90
C GLY A 47 -0.07 8.45 6.12
N LEU A 48 -0.68 7.27 6.29
CA LEU A 48 -1.46 6.97 7.48
C LEU A 48 -0.56 6.86 8.72
N PRO A 49 -0.93 7.40 9.90
CA PRO A 49 -0.03 7.46 11.06
C PRO A 49 0.52 6.11 11.51
N PHE A 50 -0.27 5.04 11.39
CA PHE A 50 0.13 3.71 11.85
C PHE A 50 1.33 3.15 11.07
N THR A 51 1.62 3.63 9.86
CA THR A 51 2.74 3.09 9.05
C THR A 51 4.11 3.55 9.55
N LYS A 52 4.18 4.57 10.42
CA LYS A 52 5.46 5.15 10.88
C LYS A 52 6.19 4.31 11.94
N ASN A 53 5.46 3.47 12.68
CA ASN A 53 5.98 2.73 13.83
C ASN A 53 6.03 1.20 13.58
N LYS A 54 6.07 0.79 12.31
CA LYS A 54 6.07 -0.62 11.90
C LYS A 54 7.49 -1.08 11.61
N THR A 55 7.79 -2.33 11.96
CA THR A 55 9.08 -2.98 11.66
C THR A 55 9.01 -3.82 10.41
N ASN A 56 7.88 -4.47 10.12
CA ASN A 56 7.70 -5.36 8.97
C ASN A 56 6.85 -4.76 7.85
N LEU A 57 5.98 -3.81 8.15
CA LEU A 57 5.18 -3.12 7.14
C LEU A 57 5.93 -1.90 6.61
N HIS A 58 6.27 -1.92 5.31
CA HIS A 58 6.97 -0.83 4.65
C HIS A 58 6.14 -0.22 3.52
N VAL A 59 6.23 1.11 3.36
CA VAL A 59 5.53 1.85 2.30
C VAL A 59 6.54 2.66 1.50
N TYR A 60 6.55 2.47 0.18
CA TYR A 60 7.41 3.18 -0.75
C TYR A 60 6.56 3.96 -1.77
N VAL A 61 6.86 5.25 -1.93
CA VAL A 61 6.18 6.14 -2.89
C VAL A 61 7.19 6.63 -3.91
N CYS A 62 6.99 6.30 -5.17
CA CYS A 62 7.84 6.74 -6.28
C CYS A 62 7.37 8.11 -6.77
N LYS A 63 8.17 9.16 -6.53
CA LYS A 63 7.90 10.52 -7.02
C LYS A 63 7.74 10.53 -8.54
N GLY A 64 6.67 11.16 -9.03
CA GLY A 64 6.33 11.16 -10.46
C GLY A 64 5.88 9.80 -11.04
N GLY A 65 5.78 8.76 -10.19
CA GLY A 65 5.37 7.43 -10.60
C GLY A 65 3.87 7.35 -10.87
N SER A 66 3.46 6.52 -11.83
CA SER A 66 2.05 6.24 -12.15
C SER A 66 1.60 4.89 -11.61
N HIS A 67 0.41 4.42 -12.00
CA HIS A 67 -0.08 3.07 -11.69
C HIS A 67 0.84 1.92 -12.15
N ARG A 68 1.79 2.18 -13.06
CA ARG A 68 2.78 1.19 -13.52
C ARG A 68 3.99 1.05 -12.60
N THR A 69 4.02 1.81 -11.49
CA THR A 69 5.13 1.84 -10.53
C THR A 69 5.32 0.46 -9.92
N ARG A 70 6.56 0.02 -9.86
CA ARG A 70 6.99 -1.28 -9.31
C ARG A 70 8.35 -1.12 -8.65
N ILE A 71 8.88 -2.19 -8.07
CA ILE A 71 10.23 -2.19 -7.45
C ILE A 71 11.30 -1.61 -8.40
N LEU A 72 11.25 -1.97 -9.69
CA LEU A 72 12.18 -1.47 -10.72
C LEU A 72 12.01 0.02 -11.06
N SER A 73 10.93 0.67 -10.65
CA SER A 73 10.70 2.09 -10.89
C SER A 73 11.50 3.00 -9.96
N PHE A 74 11.98 2.46 -8.84
CA PHE A 74 12.77 3.22 -7.88
C PHE A 74 14.25 3.29 -8.29
N PRO A 75 14.99 4.32 -7.83
CA PRO A 75 16.44 4.35 -7.92
C PRO A 75 17.07 3.10 -7.32
N GLU A 76 18.25 2.74 -7.81
CA GLU A 76 18.94 1.51 -7.43
C GLU A 76 19.08 1.31 -5.91
N PRO A 77 19.44 2.33 -5.10
CA PRO A 77 19.57 2.14 -3.66
C PRO A 77 18.26 1.69 -2.99
N THR A 78 17.14 2.34 -3.30
CA THR A 78 15.82 1.98 -2.77
C THR A 78 15.34 0.63 -3.31
N ARG A 79 15.63 0.34 -4.59
CA ARG A 79 15.33 -0.97 -5.17
C ARG A 79 16.06 -2.09 -4.41
N GLN A 80 17.34 -1.89 -4.11
CA GLN A 80 18.14 -2.90 -3.41
C GLN A 80 17.70 -3.06 -1.95
N GLU A 81 17.33 -1.96 -1.28
CA GLU A 81 16.70 -1.99 0.04
C GLU A 81 15.46 -2.90 0.06
N ILE A 82 14.52 -2.70 -0.88
CA ILE A 82 13.30 -3.50 -1.00
C ILE A 82 13.62 -4.97 -1.26
N ILE A 83 14.55 -5.26 -2.18
CA ILE A 83 14.95 -6.63 -2.52
C ILE A 83 15.61 -7.33 -1.33
N ASN A 84 16.46 -6.63 -0.58
CA ASN A 84 17.13 -7.17 0.59
C ASN A 84 16.14 -7.48 1.71
N LEU A 85 15.16 -6.61 1.94
CA LEU A 85 14.08 -6.83 2.90
C LEU A 85 13.30 -8.11 2.59
N ILE A 86 12.83 -8.27 1.34
CA ILE A 86 12.12 -9.48 0.90
C ILE A 86 13.03 -10.71 1.03
N SER A 87 14.30 -10.59 0.62
CA SER A 87 15.26 -11.69 0.70
C SER A 87 15.56 -12.12 2.14
N GLY A 88 15.50 -11.19 3.09
CA GLY A 88 15.59 -11.48 4.52
C GLY A 88 14.40 -12.33 4.97
N TRP A 89 13.18 -11.88 4.67
CA TRP A 89 11.97 -12.61 5.03
C TRP A 89 11.87 -14.02 4.43
N LEU A 90 12.42 -14.24 3.23
CA LEU A 90 12.42 -15.55 2.57
C LEU A 90 13.42 -16.54 3.17
N LYS A 91 14.39 -16.07 3.96
CA LYS A 91 15.42 -16.91 4.60
C LYS A 91 15.06 -17.29 6.04
N GLU A 92 14.01 -16.68 6.59
CA GLU A 92 13.43 -17.02 7.90
C GLU A 92 12.60 -18.30 7.81
#